data_AF-A0A1V6AQ86-F1
#
_entry.id   AF-A0A1V6AQ86-F1
#
_cell.length_a   1.000
_cell.length_b   1.000
_cell.length_c   1.000
_cell.angle_alpha   90.00
_cell.angle_beta   90.00
_cell.angle_gamma   90.00
#
_symmetry.space_group_name_H-M   'P 1'
#
loop_
_entity.id
_entity.type
_entity.pdbx_description
1 polymer ?
#
loop_
_entity_poly.entity_id
_entity_poly.type
_entity_poly.pdbx_seq_one_letter_code
_entity_poly.pdbx_strand_id
1 'polypeptide(L)'
;MLWSFWAAKEAVYKVLLKKNGHTAFIPNRWSVRYRDFQDLCEGDFALRSGCREGEVGIPGSGNVYIRLFTYPSYVHCIASDKSESLNRIVARVDRLPRQENSLRTDPSLFVRSKLLRCLARHFHLAARDMNIVREPQKDGLGPPLLYIAGVRSAIDLSISHDGCYVAYAYLDRSCRIFHKAMLDRAVAQIPFSLT
;
A
#
# COMPACT_ATOMS: atom_id res chain seq x y z
N MET A 1 -10.32 -19.51 -8.12
CA MET A 1 -9.78 -19.65 -6.74
C MET A 1 -8.27 -19.46 -6.65
N LEU A 2 -7.46 -19.89 -7.63
CA LEU A 2 -5.99 -19.76 -7.60
C LEU A 2 -5.48 -18.32 -7.34
N TRP A 3 -6.03 -17.33 -8.05
CA TRP A 3 -5.60 -15.93 -7.97
C TRP A 3 -5.75 -15.31 -6.57
N SER A 4 -6.74 -15.72 -5.77
CA SER A 4 -6.89 -15.21 -4.41
C SER A 4 -5.77 -15.69 -3.49
N PHE A 5 -5.34 -16.95 -3.61
CA PHE A 5 -4.20 -17.47 -2.84
C PHE A 5 -2.90 -16.81 -3.25
N TRP A 6 -2.69 -16.58 -4.55
CA TRP A 6 -1.52 -15.86 -5.05
C TRP A 6 -1.48 -14.42 -4.49
N ALA A 7 -2.56 -13.65 -4.66
CA ALA A 7 -2.63 -12.27 -4.19
C ALA A 7 -2.45 -12.15 -2.67
N ALA A 8 -3.01 -13.09 -1.89
CA ALA A 8 -2.80 -13.16 -0.45
C ALA A 8 -1.32 -13.36 -0.09
N LYS A 9 -0.66 -14.35 -0.70
CA LYS A 9 0.75 -14.64 -0.44
C LYS A 9 1.64 -13.48 -0.87
N GLU A 10 1.38 -12.88 -2.03
CA GLU A 10 2.16 -11.72 -2.50
C GLU A 10 2.01 -10.50 -1.59
N ALA A 11 0.79 -10.22 -1.10
CA ALA A 11 0.56 -9.13 -0.14
C ALA A 11 1.32 -9.37 1.17
N VAL A 12 1.30 -10.59 1.69
CA VAL A 12 2.04 -10.98 2.89
C VAL A 12 3.55 -10.92 2.69
N TYR A 13 4.05 -11.35 1.53
CA TYR A 13 5.46 -11.22 1.19
C TYR A 13 5.94 -9.76 1.28
N LYS A 14 5.15 -8.81 0.76
CA LYS A 14 5.46 -7.38 0.84
C LYS A 14 5.49 -6.85 2.27
N VAL A 15 4.63 -7.35 3.16
CA VAL A 15 4.66 -7.02 4.59
C VAL A 15 5.95 -7.53 5.23
N LEU A 16 6.30 -8.80 5.00
CA LEU A 16 7.50 -9.42 5.57
C LEU A 16 8.79 -8.78 5.06
N LEU A 17 8.86 -8.46 3.76
CA LEU A 17 10.00 -7.77 3.16
C LEU A 17 10.25 -6.41 3.83
N LYS A 18 9.19 -5.65 4.12
CA LYS A 18 9.31 -4.36 4.82
C LYS A 18 9.68 -4.51 6.29
N LYS A 19 9.17 -5.55 6.97
CA LYS A 19 9.40 -5.77 8.39
C LYS A 19 10.80 -6.29 8.69
N ASN A 20 11.29 -7.22 7.87
CA ASN A 20 12.49 -8.00 8.16
C ASN A 20 13.67 -7.64 7.24
N GLY A 21 13.47 -6.80 6.22
CA GLY A 21 14.50 -6.40 5.25
C GLY A 21 14.89 -7.49 4.25
N HIS A 22 14.79 -8.75 4.62
CA HIS A 22 14.98 -9.92 3.76
C HIS A 22 13.93 -10.99 4.09
N THR A 23 13.27 -11.50 3.06
CA THR A 23 12.37 -12.65 3.17
C THR A 23 12.39 -13.38 1.84
N ALA A 24 12.57 -14.69 1.85
CA ALA A 24 12.39 -15.52 0.67
C ALA A 24 10.90 -15.69 0.40
N PHE A 25 10.45 -15.48 -0.84
CA PHE A 25 9.08 -15.78 -1.22
C PHE A 25 8.95 -17.29 -1.46
N ILE A 26 8.50 -18.03 -0.43
CA ILE A 26 8.31 -19.48 -0.50
C ILE A 26 6.81 -19.81 -0.38
N PRO A 27 6.00 -19.47 -1.39
CA PRO A 27 4.55 -19.50 -1.31
C PRO A 27 4.00 -20.91 -0.99
N ASN A 28 4.68 -21.98 -1.40
CA ASN A 28 4.25 -23.35 -1.15
C ASN A 28 4.26 -23.74 0.34
N ARG A 29 5.04 -23.04 1.17
CA ARG A 29 5.08 -23.27 2.63
C ARG A 29 4.08 -22.42 3.41
N TRP A 30 3.36 -21.52 2.74
CA TRP A 30 2.47 -20.56 3.39
C TRP A 30 1.03 -21.03 3.30
N SER A 31 0.35 -21.10 4.44
CA SER A 31 -1.04 -21.53 4.55
C SER A 31 -1.95 -20.31 4.56
N VAL A 32 -2.96 -20.27 3.68
CA VAL A 32 -3.94 -19.17 3.66
C VAL A 32 -5.23 -19.68 4.27
N ARG A 33 -5.75 -18.96 5.27
CA ARG A 33 -7.04 -19.24 5.92
C ARG A 33 -7.93 -18.02 5.78
N TYR A 34 -9.09 -18.17 5.14
CA TYR A 34 -10.11 -17.12 5.10
C TYR A 34 -11.10 -17.33 6.24
N ARG A 35 -11.56 -16.23 6.83
CA ARG A 35 -12.73 -16.21 7.71
C ARG A 35 -14.01 -16.26 6.86
N ASP A 36 -15.11 -16.66 7.48
CA ASP A 36 -16.39 -16.82 6.79
C ASP A 36 -16.84 -15.54 6.09
N PHE A 37 -17.59 -15.72 5.01
CA PHE A 37 -18.01 -14.66 4.09
C PHE A 37 -18.86 -13.62 4.84
N GLN A 38 -18.46 -12.36 4.76
CA GLN A 38 -19.38 -11.26 4.99
C GLN A 38 -19.80 -10.74 3.62
N ASP A 39 -21.03 -11.06 3.23
CA ASP A 39 -21.69 -10.37 2.13
C ASP A 39 -21.74 -8.88 2.49
N LEU A 40 -21.27 -8.03 1.59
CA LEU A 40 -21.37 -6.59 1.79
C LEU A 40 -22.76 -6.14 1.34
N CYS A 41 -23.46 -5.44 2.23
CA CYS A 41 -24.67 -4.70 1.89
C CYS A 41 -24.36 -3.67 0.81
N GLU A 42 -25.31 -3.49 -0.12
CA GLU A 42 -25.21 -2.58 -1.25
C GLU A 42 -24.83 -1.15 -0.81
N GLY A 43 -23.73 -0.63 -1.36
CA GLY A 43 -23.31 0.75 -1.18
C GLY A 43 -22.00 1.05 -1.90
N ASP A 44 -22.04 1.96 -2.88
CA ASP A 44 -20.99 2.65 -3.66
C ASP A 44 -19.78 1.85 -4.24
N PHE A 45 -19.70 0.55 -3.99
CA PHE A 45 -18.75 -0.42 -4.55
C PHE A 45 -19.39 -1.30 -5.63
N ALA A 46 -20.23 -0.76 -6.52
CA ALA A 46 -21.15 -1.49 -7.41
C ALA A 46 -20.56 -2.62 -8.30
N LEU A 47 -19.24 -2.80 -8.34
CA LEU A 47 -18.56 -3.90 -9.06
C LEU A 47 -17.82 -4.90 -8.15
N ARG A 48 -17.83 -4.69 -6.83
CA ARG A 48 -17.16 -5.59 -5.87
C ARG A 48 -18.06 -6.79 -5.60
N SER A 49 -17.66 -7.94 -6.08
CA SER A 49 -18.38 -9.21 -5.87
C SER A 49 -18.17 -9.83 -4.49
N GLY A 50 -17.24 -9.32 -3.67
CA GLY A 50 -17.05 -9.85 -2.32
C GLY A 50 -15.91 -9.24 -1.49
N CYS A 51 -15.96 -9.54 -0.20
CA CYS A 51 -14.94 -9.25 0.80
C CYS A 51 -14.64 -10.50 1.62
N ARG A 52 -13.37 -10.84 1.80
CA ARG A 52 -12.98 -11.84 2.79
C ARG A 52 -11.78 -11.37 3.58
N GLU A 53 -11.89 -11.43 4.89
CA GLU A 53 -10.72 -11.33 5.75
C GLU A 53 -10.12 -12.69 6.00
N GLY A 54 -8.87 -12.71 6.42
CA GLY A 54 -8.19 -13.95 6.72
C GLY A 54 -6.79 -13.69 7.22
N GLU A 55 -5.99 -14.75 7.16
CA GLU A 55 -4.59 -14.73 7.54
C GLU A 55 -3.78 -15.67 6.67
N VAL A 56 -2.49 -15.37 6.57
CA VAL A 56 -1.49 -16.27 6.01
C VAL A 56 -0.55 -16.68 7.12
N GLY A 57 -0.53 -17.98 7.42
CA GLY A 57 0.40 -18.57 8.37
C GLY A 57 1.74 -18.85 7.72
N ILE A 58 2.80 -18.28 8.31
CA ILE A 58 4.19 -18.48 7.91
C ILE A 58 4.88 -19.33 8.98
N PRO A 59 5.45 -20.49 8.62
CA PRO A 59 6.16 -21.34 9.56
C PRO A 59 7.26 -20.57 10.31
N GLY A 60 7.22 -20.57 11.64
CA GLY A 60 8.20 -19.91 12.50
C GLY A 60 8.12 -18.37 12.55
N SER A 61 7.21 -17.72 11.80
CA SER A 61 7.07 -16.25 11.79
C SER A 61 5.67 -15.75 12.20
N GLY A 62 4.76 -16.66 12.52
CA GLY A 62 3.39 -16.35 12.92
C GLY A 62 2.47 -16.07 11.73
N ASN A 63 1.38 -15.33 12.00
CA ASN A 63 0.36 -15.02 11.00
C ASN A 63 0.46 -13.56 10.55
N VAL A 64 0.17 -13.31 9.28
CA VAL A 64 -0.06 -11.97 8.72
C VAL A 64 -1.51 -11.88 8.27
N TYR A 65 -2.18 -10.79 8.64
CA TYR A 65 -3.60 -10.60 8.38
C TYR A 65 -3.82 -10.04 6.98
N ILE A 66 -4.89 -10.49 6.32
CA ILE A 66 -5.22 -10.09 4.96
C ILE A 66 -6.69 -9.67 4.84
N ARG A 67 -6.96 -8.82 3.85
CA ARG A 67 -8.31 -8.57 3.33
C ARG A 67 -8.30 -8.68 1.81
N LEU A 68 -9.06 -9.64 1.31
CA LEU A 68 -9.26 -9.94 -0.10
C LEU A 68 -10.54 -9.25 -0.60
N PHE A 69 -10.40 -8.58 -1.73
CA PHE A 69 -11.47 -7.97 -2.50
C PHE A 69 -11.58 -8.73 -3.82
N THR A 70 -12.78 -9.19 -4.16
CA THR A 70 -13.06 -9.89 -5.42
C THR A 70 -13.91 -9.02 -6.32
N TYR A 71 -13.52 -8.94 -7.59
CA TYR A 71 -14.23 -8.26 -8.67
C TYR A 71 -14.38 -9.24 -9.85
N PRO A 72 -15.28 -8.98 -10.81
CA PRO A 72 -15.49 -9.89 -11.94
C PRO A 72 -14.22 -10.19 -12.75
N SER A 73 -13.31 -9.22 -12.86
CA SER A 73 -12.13 -9.28 -13.73
C SER A 73 -10.79 -9.29 -13.01
N TYR A 74 -10.76 -9.12 -11.68
CA TYR A 74 -9.52 -9.12 -10.89
C TYR A 74 -9.78 -9.41 -9.41
N VAL A 75 -8.71 -9.73 -8.69
CA VAL A 75 -8.69 -9.75 -7.23
C VAL A 75 -7.69 -8.74 -6.72
N HIS A 76 -7.95 -8.16 -5.55
CA HIS A 76 -7.03 -7.26 -4.87
C HIS A 76 -6.90 -7.70 -3.42
N CYS A 77 -5.69 -7.76 -2.90
CA CYS A 77 -5.44 -8.18 -1.53
C CYS A 77 -4.55 -7.16 -0.82
N ILE A 78 -4.98 -6.73 0.36
CA ILE A 78 -4.15 -5.94 1.27
C ILE A 78 -3.75 -6.82 2.46
N ALA A 79 -2.58 -6.54 3.04
CA ALA A 79 -2.06 -7.28 4.16
C ALA A 79 -1.47 -6.35 5.22
N SER A 80 -1.44 -6.82 6.46
CA SER A 80 -0.86 -6.13 7.61
C SER A 80 -0.39 -7.13 8.66
N ASP A 81 0.70 -6.81 9.35
CA ASP A 81 1.19 -7.59 10.49
C ASP A 81 0.31 -7.45 11.74
N LYS A 82 -0.59 -6.45 11.76
CA LYS A 82 -1.62 -6.26 12.78
C LYS A 82 -3.01 -6.21 12.15
N SER A 83 -3.96 -6.93 12.73
CA SER A 83 -5.35 -6.98 12.26
C SER A 83 -6.02 -5.60 12.28
N GLU A 84 -5.83 -4.84 13.36
CA GLU A 84 -6.37 -3.49 13.56
C GLU A 84 -5.94 -2.48 12.48
N SER A 85 -4.75 -2.66 11.92
CA SER A 85 -4.21 -1.78 10.87
C SER A 85 -4.91 -1.99 9.52
N LEU A 86 -5.56 -3.14 9.27
CA LEU A 86 -6.29 -3.37 8.02
C LEU A 86 -7.41 -2.34 7.79
N ASN A 87 -8.02 -1.83 8.86
CA ASN A 87 -9.07 -0.80 8.79
C ASN A 87 -8.52 0.59 8.48
N ARG A 88 -7.20 0.79 8.63
CA ARG A 88 -6.52 2.07 8.37
C ARG A 88 -5.81 2.10 7.02
N ILE A 89 -5.83 0.99 6.28
CA ILE A 89 -5.24 0.94 4.95
C ILE A 89 -6.22 1.57 3.97
N VAL A 90 -5.78 2.64 3.33
CA VAL A 90 -6.45 3.18 2.15
C VAL A 90 -5.89 2.45 0.94
N ALA A 91 -6.76 1.79 0.17
CA ALA A 91 -6.37 0.99 -0.98
C ALA A 91 -7.22 1.34 -2.21
N ARG A 92 -6.59 1.42 -3.37
CA ARG A 92 -7.23 1.75 -4.64
C ARG A 92 -6.68 0.90 -5.77
N VAL A 93 -7.55 0.59 -6.72
CA VAL A 93 -7.22 -0.05 -8.00
C VAL A 93 -7.74 0.85 -9.11
N ASP A 94 -6.90 1.15 -10.08
CA ASP A 94 -7.25 1.86 -11.30
C ASP A 94 -6.95 0.97 -12.51
N ARG A 95 -7.72 1.12 -13.58
CA ARG A 95 -7.39 0.53 -14.88
C ARG A 95 -6.50 1.50 -15.66
N LEU A 96 -5.51 0.97 -16.35
CA LEU A 96 -4.73 1.75 -17.31
C LEU A 96 -5.63 2.25 -18.44
N PRO A 97 -5.40 3.47 -18.95
CA PRO A 97 -6.14 3.98 -20.10
C PRO A 97 -5.95 3.05 -21.30
N ARG A 98 -7.01 2.92 -22.11
CA ARG A 98 -6.91 2.20 -23.39
C ARG A 98 -5.95 2.97 -24.30
N GLN A 99 -5.13 2.23 -25.04
CA GLN A 99 -4.20 2.84 -25.98
C GLN A 99 -4.98 3.38 -27.17
N GLU A 100 -5.14 4.69 -27.26
CA GLU A 100 -5.77 5.34 -28.42
C GLU A 100 -4.71 5.79 -29.44
N ASN A 101 -3.45 5.93 -29.03
CA ASN A 101 -2.30 6.28 -29.88
C ASN A 101 -1.06 5.51 -29.41
N SER A 102 -0.08 5.28 -30.29
CA SER A 102 1.11 4.41 -30.18
C SER A 102 2.07 4.63 -28.97
N LEU A 103 1.72 5.50 -28.03
CA LEU A 103 2.44 5.69 -26.77
C LEU A 103 1.85 4.83 -25.65
N ARG A 104 2.57 3.75 -25.30
CA ARG A 104 2.23 2.88 -24.18
C ARG A 104 2.40 3.63 -22.87
N THR A 105 1.33 3.73 -22.08
CA THR A 105 1.41 4.26 -20.70
C THR A 105 2.27 3.33 -19.84
N ASP A 106 3.31 3.87 -19.21
CA ASP A 106 4.11 3.14 -18.24
C ASP A 106 3.28 2.88 -16.96
N PRO A 107 3.02 1.62 -16.57
CA PRO A 107 2.17 1.31 -15.41
C PRO A 107 2.75 1.83 -14.10
N SER A 108 4.08 1.83 -13.98
CA SER A 108 4.79 2.22 -12.77
C SER A 108 4.79 3.75 -12.58
N LEU A 109 4.89 4.54 -13.65
CA LEU A 109 4.70 5.99 -13.60
C LEU A 109 3.24 6.33 -13.31
N PHE A 110 2.30 5.70 -14.00
CA PHE A 110 0.87 5.97 -13.86
C PHE A 110 0.39 5.78 -12.42
N VAL A 111 0.74 4.65 -11.80
CA VAL A 111 0.33 4.35 -10.42
C VAL A 111 0.99 5.28 -9.39
N ARG A 112 2.26 5.67 -9.59
CA ARG A 112 2.94 6.64 -8.72
C ARG A 112 2.27 8.01 -8.80
N SER A 113 1.95 8.49 -10.01
CA SER A 113 1.24 9.76 -10.19
C SER A 113 -0.17 9.74 -9.59
N LYS A 114 -0.88 8.61 -9.65
CA LYS A 114 -2.19 8.43 -9.00
C LYS A 114 -2.06 8.45 -7.47
N LEU A 115 -1.11 7.69 -6.92
CA LEU A 115 -0.84 7.65 -5.49
C LEU A 115 -0.43 9.03 -4.94
N LEU A 116 0.50 9.73 -5.60
CA LEU A 116 0.92 11.07 -5.18
C LEU A 116 -0.23 12.07 -5.17
N ARG A 117 -1.10 12.06 -6.19
CA ARG A 117 -2.32 12.89 -6.20
C ARG A 117 -3.31 12.50 -5.11
N CYS A 118 -3.37 11.23 -4.73
CA CYS A 118 -4.20 10.76 -3.61
C CYS A 118 -3.64 11.28 -2.29
N LEU A 119 -2.35 11.10 -2.04
CA LEU A 119 -1.66 11.55 -0.82
C LEU A 119 -1.72 13.08 -0.67
N ALA A 120 -1.47 13.83 -1.74
CA ALA A 120 -1.54 15.29 -1.77
C ALA A 120 -2.91 15.80 -1.31
N ARG A 121 -4.00 15.19 -1.82
CA ARG A 121 -5.37 15.52 -1.40
C ARG A 121 -5.66 15.08 0.02
N HIS A 122 -5.26 13.86 0.40
CA HIS A 122 -5.54 13.29 1.71
C HIS A 122 -4.85 14.06 2.84
N PHE A 123 -3.61 14.51 2.62
CA PHE A 123 -2.81 15.21 3.63
C PHE A 123 -2.78 16.73 3.46
N HIS A 124 -3.52 17.28 2.49
CA HIS A 124 -3.52 18.72 2.15
C HIS A 124 -2.10 19.29 1.92
N LEU A 125 -1.29 18.55 1.15
CA LEU A 125 0.09 18.88 0.84
C LEU A 125 0.28 19.00 -0.68
N ALA A 126 1.30 19.75 -1.11
CA ALA A 126 1.58 19.90 -2.53
C ALA A 126 2.24 18.64 -3.11
N ALA A 127 1.70 18.10 -4.20
CA ALA A 127 2.24 16.90 -4.85
C ALA A 127 3.69 17.08 -5.34
N ARG A 128 4.09 18.31 -5.71
CA ARG A 128 5.46 18.65 -6.13
C ARG A 128 6.51 18.43 -5.03
N ASP A 129 6.09 18.48 -3.77
CA ASP A 129 6.98 18.25 -2.63
C ASP A 129 7.11 16.76 -2.31
N MET A 130 6.36 15.89 -2.99
CA MET A 130 6.34 14.47 -2.72
C MET A 130 7.09 13.67 -3.79
N ASN A 131 7.85 12.67 -3.36
CA ASN A 131 8.52 11.74 -4.26
C ASN A 131 8.43 10.30 -3.75
N ILE A 132 8.33 9.34 -4.66
CA ILE A 132 8.33 7.90 -4.34
C ILE A 132 9.62 7.30 -4.89
N VAL A 133 10.48 6.84 -3.99
CA VAL A 133 11.80 6.29 -4.31
C VAL A 133 11.85 4.80 -3.95
N ARG A 134 12.52 3.99 -4.77
CA ARG A 134 12.90 2.62 -4.41
C ARG A 134 14.41 2.58 -4.32
N GLU A 135 14.93 2.46 -3.11
CA GLU A 135 16.38 2.39 -2.89
C GLU A 135 16.91 1.03 -3.37
N PRO A 136 18.10 0.97 -3.99
CA PRO A 136 18.76 -0.28 -4.31
C PRO A 136 19.02 -1.11 -3.05
N GLN A 137 18.84 -2.42 -3.17
CA GLN A 137 19.14 -3.45 -2.19
C GLN A 137 19.94 -4.56 -2.87
N LYS A 138 20.57 -5.42 -2.07
CA LYS A 138 21.43 -6.52 -2.56
C LYS A 138 20.76 -7.37 -3.66
N ASP A 139 19.45 -7.59 -3.55
CA ASP A 139 18.67 -8.44 -4.44
C ASP A 139 17.70 -7.65 -5.35
N GLY A 140 17.99 -6.38 -5.64
CA GLY A 140 17.21 -5.55 -6.55
C GLY A 140 16.72 -4.24 -5.93
N LEU A 141 15.53 -3.78 -6.31
CA LEU A 141 14.96 -2.55 -5.77
C LEU A 141 14.12 -2.84 -4.52
N GLY A 142 14.40 -2.12 -3.44
CA GLY A 142 13.64 -2.20 -2.21
C GLY A 142 12.18 -1.75 -2.33
N PRO A 143 11.42 -1.85 -1.23
CA PRO A 143 10.06 -1.34 -1.16
C PRO A 143 9.99 0.16 -1.48
N PRO A 144 8.89 0.65 -2.07
CA PRO A 144 8.74 2.07 -2.36
C PRO A 144 8.60 2.89 -1.06
N LEU A 145 9.34 3.98 -0.98
CA LEU A 145 9.40 4.92 0.14
C LEU A 145 8.89 6.29 -0.29
N LEU A 146 8.10 6.94 0.57
CA LEU A 146 7.64 8.31 0.35
C LEU A 146 8.62 9.30 0.99
N TYR A 147 9.01 10.31 0.23
CA TYR A 147 9.71 11.50 0.70
C TYR A 147 8.80 12.71 0.54
N ILE A 148 8.81 13.59 1.54
CA ILE A 148 8.08 14.87 1.53
C ILE A 148 9.10 15.97 1.83
N ALA A 149 9.25 16.92 0.93
CA ALA A 149 10.26 17.98 0.99
C ALA A 149 11.68 17.45 1.29
N GLY A 150 12.05 16.33 0.66
CA GLY A 150 13.35 15.67 0.84
C GLY A 150 13.48 14.82 2.10
N VAL A 151 12.49 14.82 3.00
CA VAL A 151 12.52 14.03 4.24
C VAL A 151 11.72 12.74 4.07
N ARG A 152 12.28 11.60 4.51
CA ARG A 152 11.58 10.32 4.48
C ARG A 152 10.36 10.35 5.40
N SER A 153 9.20 10.06 4.82
CA SER A 153 7.92 10.00 5.53
C SER A 153 7.75 8.67 6.29
N ALA A 154 6.99 8.70 7.38
CA ALA A 154 6.56 7.52 8.13
C ALA A 154 5.33 6.82 7.51
N ILE A 155 4.78 7.35 6.42
CA ILE A 155 3.69 6.71 5.67
C ILE A 155 4.23 5.46 4.99
N ASP A 156 3.68 4.31 5.35
CA ASP A 156 3.96 3.05 4.68
C ASP A 156 3.03 2.90 3.47
N LEU A 157 3.60 2.56 2.31
CA LEU A 157 2.87 2.41 1.06
C LEU A 157 3.33 1.18 0.27
N SER A 158 2.42 0.62 -0.52
CA SER A 158 2.70 -0.48 -1.45
C SER A 158 2.07 -0.17 -2.80
N ILE A 159 2.73 -0.67 -3.85
CA ILE A 159 2.34 -0.46 -5.24
C ILE A 159 2.42 -1.82 -5.94
N SER A 160 1.47 -2.09 -6.84
CA SER A 160 1.53 -3.22 -7.77
C SER A 160 0.86 -2.88 -9.09
N HIS A 161 1.15 -3.69 -10.10
CA HIS A 161 0.44 -3.67 -11.36
C HIS A 161 0.40 -5.10 -11.92
N ASP A 162 -0.68 -5.45 -12.61
CA ASP A 162 -0.82 -6.71 -13.34
C ASP A 162 -1.79 -6.52 -14.51
N GLY A 163 -1.39 -6.98 -15.69
CA GLY A 163 -2.11 -6.75 -16.94
C GLY A 163 -2.47 -5.27 -17.16
N CYS A 164 -3.77 -4.97 -17.19
CA CYS A 164 -4.29 -3.60 -17.38
C CYS A 164 -4.65 -2.89 -16.06
N TYR A 165 -4.32 -3.46 -14.91
CA TYR A 165 -4.64 -2.90 -13.61
C TYR A 165 -3.38 -2.40 -12.90
N VAL A 166 -3.54 -1.29 -12.20
CA VAL A 166 -2.58 -0.79 -11.22
C VAL A 166 -3.25 -0.69 -9.87
N ALA A 167 -2.49 -0.89 -8.80
CA ALA A 167 -3.00 -0.77 -7.45
C ALA A 167 -1.99 -0.07 -6.55
N TYR A 168 -2.53 0.65 -5.57
CA TYR A 168 -1.75 1.18 -4.47
C TYR A 168 -2.49 1.01 -3.15
N ALA A 169 -1.71 0.93 -2.08
CA ALA A 169 -2.19 0.95 -0.71
C ALA A 169 -1.27 1.83 0.13
N TYR A 170 -1.81 2.55 1.11
CA TYR A 170 -1.02 3.21 2.14
C TYR A 170 -1.71 3.13 3.48
N LEU A 171 -0.91 3.11 4.54
CA LEU A 171 -1.40 3.11 5.90
C LEU A 171 -1.66 4.54 6.35
N ASP A 172 -2.93 4.87 6.60
CA ASP A 172 -3.28 6.17 7.15
C ASP A 172 -2.91 6.21 8.65
N ARG A 173 -1.91 7.04 8.96
CA ARG A 173 -1.43 7.30 10.32
C ARG A 173 -1.78 8.71 10.77
N SER A 174 -2.88 9.29 10.28
CA SER A 174 -3.36 10.63 10.59
C SER A 174 -3.45 10.96 12.11
N CYS A 175 -3.34 10.00 13.03
CA CYS A 175 -3.09 10.28 14.45
C CYS A 175 -1.63 10.61 14.86
N ARG A 176 -0.62 10.48 14.00
CA ARG A 176 0.81 10.65 14.38
C ARG A 176 1.63 11.55 13.46
N ILE A 177 1.21 11.77 12.21
CA ILE A 177 2.00 12.56 11.24
C ILE A 177 2.01 14.05 11.59
N PHE A 178 0.90 14.56 12.16
CA PHE A 178 0.77 15.98 12.47
C PHE A 178 1.59 16.45 13.67
N HIS A 179 2.08 15.56 14.54
CA HIS A 179 2.81 16.00 15.72
C HIS A 179 4.28 16.32 15.44
N LYS A 180 4.95 15.56 14.55
CA LYS A 180 6.40 15.72 14.33
C LYS A 180 6.76 16.83 13.34
N ALA A 181 6.09 16.88 12.18
CA ALA A 181 6.36 17.90 11.16
C ALA A 181 5.96 19.32 11.61
N MET A 182 5.00 19.43 12.54
CA MET A 182 4.60 20.71 13.13
C MET A 182 5.55 21.15 14.25
N LEU A 183 6.06 20.21 15.06
CA LEU A 183 7.12 20.49 16.05
C LEU A 183 8.41 20.97 15.37
N ASP A 184 8.84 20.30 14.29
CA ASP A 184 10.07 20.68 13.58
C ASP A 184 9.96 22.07 12.92
N ARG A 185 8.75 22.49 12.50
CA ARG A 185 8.49 23.85 12.03
C ARG A 185 8.35 24.88 13.16
N ALA A 186 7.80 24.49 14.31
CA ALA A 186 7.67 25.36 15.47
C ALA A 186 9.04 25.68 16.11
N VAL A 187 9.95 24.70 16.15
CA VAL A 187 11.32 24.91 16.67
C VAL A 187 12.15 25.80 15.74
N ALA A 188 11.92 25.75 14.42
CA ALA A 188 12.60 26.61 13.45
C ALA A 188 12.08 28.06 13.40
N GLN A 189 11.02 28.40 14.14
CA GLN A 189 10.40 29.74 14.15
C GLN A 189 10.46 30.45 15.51
N ILE A 190 11.20 29.93 16.50
CA ILE A 190 11.49 30.70 17.72
C ILE A 190 12.69 31.61 17.43
N PRO A 191 12.52 32.94 17.26
CA PRO A 191 13.67 33.82 17.26
C PRO A 191 14.30 33.76 18.66
N PHE A 192 15.55 33.30 18.71
CA PHE A 192 16.43 33.53 19.85
C PHE A 192 16.52 35.05 20.06
N SER A 193 15.66 35.58 20.92
CA SER A 193 15.75 36.94 21.42
C SER A 193 16.50 36.83 22.75
N LEU A 194 17.81 37.07 22.68
CA LEU A 194 18.66 37.31 23.84
C LEU A 194 18.22 38.61 24.52
N THR A 195 17.85 38.53 25.79
CA THR A 195 18.20 39.50 26.86
C THR A 195 17.95 38.83 28.20
#